data_AF-A0A381ZIQ6-F1
#
_entry.id   AF-A0A381ZIQ6-F1
#
_cell.length_a   1.000
_cell.length_b   1.000
_cell.length_c   1.000
_cell.angle_alpha   90.00
_cell.angle_beta   90.00
_cell.angle_gamma   90.00
#
_symmetry.space_group_name_H-M   'P 1'
#
loop_
_entity.id
_entity.type
_entity.pdbx_description
1 polymer ?
#
loop_
_entity_poly.entity_id
_entity_poly.type
_entity_poly.pdbx_seq_one_letter_code
_entity_poly.pdbx_strand_id
1 'polypeptide(L)'
;MKLLSKNLLIFFSLCFVSCEFDKDDDHEHAELITLENCDGLIDANVPDFYKKYFNCVDVSVSSVQGGAVILSTKGLPPYESMYYSHEYENHTDFVSQGDGYYINPNTISEQSYSMSIQEAPVSRNLTINSSLVDGVIGTSNNEYDMSSQGIALNGVILFNPLAGPGDDIEDE
;
A
#
# COMPACT_ATOMS: atom_id res chain seq x y z
N MET A 1 21.93 -23.99 74.28
CA MET A 1 22.06 -24.40 72.86
C MET A 1 20.88 -23.82 72.10
N LYS A 2 21.17 -22.96 71.09
CA LYS A 2 20.37 -22.45 69.94
C LYS A 2 18.90 -22.92 69.79
N LEU A 3 17.92 -22.17 69.28
CA LEU A 3 17.84 -20.87 68.58
C LEU A 3 16.37 -20.37 68.57
N LEU A 4 16.22 -19.08 68.32
CA LEU A 4 15.00 -18.26 68.20
C LEU A 4 13.95 -18.74 67.17
N SER A 5 12.68 -18.38 67.45
CA SER A 5 11.54 -18.42 66.53
C SER A 5 10.85 -17.04 66.43
N LYS A 6 10.73 -16.57 65.18
CA LYS A 6 9.68 -15.73 64.56
C LYS A 6 9.58 -14.22 64.86
N ASN A 7 10.21 -13.47 63.96
CA ASN A 7 9.70 -12.37 63.12
C ASN A 7 8.23 -11.94 63.31
N LEU A 8 8.02 -10.63 63.45
CA LEU A 8 7.21 -9.84 62.50
C LEU A 8 7.47 -8.35 62.74
N LEU A 9 8.36 -7.73 61.96
CA LEU A 9 8.45 -6.26 61.86
C LEU A 9 7.92 -5.84 60.49
N ILE A 10 6.90 -5.00 60.50
CA ILE A 10 6.29 -4.35 59.35
C ILE A 10 7.13 -3.11 59.03
N PHE A 11 7.72 -3.06 57.83
CA PHE A 11 8.35 -1.85 57.28
C PHE A 11 7.63 -1.52 55.97
N PHE A 12 6.85 -0.44 56.00
CA PHE A 12 6.14 0.11 54.85
C PHE A 12 7.13 1.01 54.09
N SER A 13 7.77 0.47 53.05
CA SER A 13 8.66 1.21 52.17
C SER A 13 7.85 1.88 51.05
N LEU A 14 7.71 3.21 51.11
CA LEU A 14 7.27 4.00 49.97
C LEU A 14 8.38 3.97 48.90
N CYS A 15 8.21 3.15 47.86
CA CYS A 15 8.94 3.33 46.61
C CYS A 15 8.19 4.36 45.76
N PHE A 16 8.68 5.61 45.75
CA PHE A 16 8.39 6.52 44.64
C PHE A 16 9.14 5.98 43.43
N VAL A 17 8.45 5.20 42.59
CA VAL A 17 8.91 4.95 41.23
C VAL A 17 8.56 6.22 40.46
N SER A 18 9.54 7.12 40.31
CA SER A 18 9.52 8.09 39.22
C SER A 18 9.62 7.27 37.93
N CYS A 19 8.47 7.02 37.30
CA CYS A 19 8.41 6.62 35.92
C CYS A 19 8.60 7.92 35.12
N GLU A 20 9.84 8.26 34.79
CA GLU A 20 10.09 9.12 33.63
C GLU A 20 9.65 8.30 32.43
N PHE A 21 8.44 8.59 31.98
CA PHE A 21 7.96 8.19 30.68
C PHE A 21 8.50 9.26 29.73
N ASP A 22 9.74 9.09 29.27
CA ASP A 22 10.17 9.77 28.05
C ASP A 22 9.24 9.25 26.95
N LYS A 23 8.25 10.07 26.62
CA LYS A 23 7.65 10.03 25.29
C LYS A 23 8.72 10.59 24.38
N ASP A 24 9.59 9.73 23.88
CA ASP A 24 10.19 9.94 22.57
C ASP A 24 9.01 9.84 21.59
N ASP A 25 8.39 10.98 21.35
CA ASP A 25 7.50 11.20 20.21
C ASP A 25 8.40 11.40 18.99
N ASP A 26 9.18 10.35 18.68
CA ASP A 26 9.87 10.22 17.40
C ASP A 26 8.76 9.99 16.37
N HIS A 27 8.08 11.06 15.99
CA HIS A 27 7.40 11.13 14.71
C HIS A 27 8.49 10.94 13.65
N GLU A 28 8.79 9.68 13.35
CA GLU A 28 9.69 9.26 12.29
C GLU A 28 9.09 9.81 10.99
N HIS A 29 9.61 10.97 10.56
CA HIS A 29 9.28 11.50 9.24
C HIS A 29 9.67 10.45 8.22
N ALA A 30 8.71 10.07 7.39
CA ALA A 30 8.98 9.12 6.33
C ALA A 30 9.94 9.78 5.33
N GLU A 31 11.13 9.19 5.19
CA GLU A 31 12.17 9.64 4.26
C GLU A 31 11.64 9.79 2.83
N LEU A 32 12.24 10.70 2.05
CA LEU A 32 11.90 10.91 0.65
C LEU A 32 12.02 9.61 -0.14
N ILE A 33 10.91 9.13 -0.68
CA ILE A 33 10.85 7.95 -1.54
C ILE A 33 11.11 8.37 -3.00
N THR A 34 12.14 7.80 -3.60
CA THR A 34 12.55 7.96 -5.00
C THR A 34 12.65 6.61 -5.70
N LEU A 35 12.89 6.60 -7.01
CA LEU A 35 13.08 5.34 -7.76
C LEU A 35 14.33 4.57 -7.31
N GLU A 36 15.29 5.25 -6.70
CA GLU A 36 16.58 4.68 -6.29
C GLU A 36 16.54 4.05 -4.90
N ASN A 37 15.65 4.50 -4.01
CA ASN A 37 15.59 4.05 -2.62
C ASN A 37 14.26 3.38 -2.24
N CYS A 38 13.30 3.31 -3.15
CA CYS A 38 12.04 2.61 -2.92
C CYS A 38 12.27 1.10 -2.71
N ASP A 39 11.46 0.50 -1.84
CA ASP A 39 11.49 -0.93 -1.58
C ASP A 39 11.07 -1.76 -2.79
N GLY A 40 11.81 -2.84 -3.06
CA GLY A 40 11.43 -3.84 -4.05
C GLY A 40 12.44 -4.97 -4.15
N LEU A 41 11.93 -6.19 -4.28
CA LEU A 41 12.72 -7.41 -4.42
C LEU A 41 12.33 -8.19 -5.67
N ILE A 42 13.27 -8.38 -6.60
CA ILE A 42 13.04 -9.18 -7.80
C ILE A 42 13.75 -10.53 -7.68
N ASP A 43 12.96 -11.61 -7.65
CA ASP A 43 13.49 -12.97 -7.55
C ASP A 43 14.36 -13.35 -8.77
N ALA A 44 15.39 -14.16 -8.52
CA ALA A 44 16.37 -14.54 -9.54
C ALA A 44 15.78 -15.35 -10.69
N ASN A 45 14.68 -16.08 -10.47
CA ASN A 45 14.01 -16.94 -11.46
C ASN A 45 12.95 -16.20 -12.30
N VAL A 46 12.72 -14.91 -12.05
CA VAL A 46 11.76 -14.09 -12.81
C VAL A 46 12.29 -13.82 -14.24
N PRO A 47 11.41 -13.73 -15.27
CA PRO A 47 11.81 -13.37 -16.63
C PRO A 47 12.53 -12.01 -16.71
N ASP A 48 13.50 -11.90 -17.62
CA ASP A 48 14.36 -10.70 -17.75
C ASP A 48 13.61 -9.40 -18.02
N PHE A 49 12.42 -9.47 -18.62
CA PHE A 49 11.55 -8.30 -18.79
C PHE A 49 11.29 -7.59 -17.45
N TYR A 50 10.91 -8.34 -16.42
CA TYR A 50 10.56 -7.74 -15.13
C TYR A 50 11.79 -7.18 -14.42
N LYS A 51 12.91 -7.93 -14.44
CA LYS A 51 14.20 -7.50 -13.88
C LYS A 51 14.70 -6.19 -14.49
N LYS A 52 14.39 -5.96 -15.77
CA LYS A 52 14.87 -4.78 -16.50
C LYS A 52 14.02 -3.54 -16.25
N TYR A 53 12.70 -3.71 -16.12
CA TYR A 53 11.78 -2.58 -16.19
C TYR A 53 11.09 -2.25 -14.87
N PHE A 54 10.97 -3.20 -13.95
CA PHE A 54 10.31 -2.96 -12.67
C PHE A 54 11.29 -2.44 -11.62
N ASN A 55 10.87 -1.42 -10.89
CA ASN A 55 11.50 -0.85 -9.69
C ASN A 55 10.39 -0.58 -8.68
N CYS A 56 10.72 -0.51 -7.39
CA CYS A 56 9.73 -0.28 -6.31
C CYS A 56 8.62 -1.36 -6.22
N VAL A 57 8.90 -2.56 -6.75
CA VAL A 57 7.95 -3.66 -6.86
C VAL A 57 8.67 -4.95 -6.50
N ASP A 58 8.03 -5.75 -5.65
CA ASP A 58 8.41 -7.13 -5.41
C ASP A 58 7.90 -7.99 -6.58
N VAL A 59 8.79 -8.76 -7.18
CA VAL A 59 8.46 -9.64 -8.30
C VAL A 59 8.92 -11.06 -7.99
N SER A 60 7.96 -11.99 -8.01
CA SER A 60 8.22 -13.42 -7.78
C SER A 60 7.49 -14.28 -8.81
N VAL A 61 7.81 -15.58 -8.84
CA VAL A 61 7.14 -16.55 -9.71
C VAL A 61 6.39 -17.56 -8.85
N SER A 62 5.11 -17.76 -9.16
CA SER A 62 4.28 -18.81 -8.58
C SER A 62 4.15 -19.97 -9.57
N SER A 63 4.45 -21.18 -9.13
CA SER A 63 4.26 -22.41 -9.93
C SER A 63 2.84 -22.98 -9.84
N VAL A 64 1.93 -22.29 -9.15
CA VAL A 64 0.54 -22.73 -8.98
C VAL A 64 -0.25 -22.53 -10.28
N GLN A 65 -1.18 -23.44 -10.58
CA GLN A 65 -2.15 -23.33 -11.68
C GLN A 65 -1.56 -23.02 -13.09
N GLY A 66 -0.34 -23.51 -13.37
CA GLY A 66 0.27 -23.37 -14.69
C GLY A 66 1.29 -22.23 -14.82
N GLY A 67 1.62 -21.55 -13.72
CA GLY A 67 2.68 -20.53 -13.69
C GLY A 67 2.11 -19.12 -13.76
N ALA A 68 2.58 -18.26 -12.86
CA ALA A 68 2.27 -16.84 -12.88
C ALA A 68 3.44 -16.02 -12.33
N VAL A 69 3.64 -14.82 -12.87
CA VAL A 69 4.47 -13.80 -12.23
C VAL A 69 3.58 -13.02 -11.26
N ILE A 70 4.03 -12.89 -10.02
CA ILE A 70 3.35 -12.13 -8.97
C ILE A 70 4.09 -10.81 -8.81
N LEU A 71 3.34 -9.71 -8.91
CA LEU A 71 3.81 -8.36 -8.61
C LEU A 71 3.17 -7.93 -7.29
N SER A 72 3.94 -7.33 -6.39
CA SER A 72 3.41 -6.70 -5.19
C SER A 72 4.15 -5.41 -4.84
N THR A 73 3.44 -4.50 -4.18
CA THR A 73 3.98 -3.20 -3.76
C THR A 73 3.16 -2.63 -2.62
N LYS A 74 3.74 -1.64 -1.93
CA LYS A 74 3.13 -0.85 -0.86
C LYS A 74 2.30 0.33 -1.37
N GLY A 75 2.27 0.54 -2.69
CA GLY A 75 1.46 1.57 -3.32
C GLY A 75 1.87 2.98 -2.93
N LEU A 76 3.15 3.17 -2.60
CA LEU A 76 3.75 4.47 -2.31
C LEU A 76 4.47 4.97 -3.57
N PRO A 77 3.94 5.97 -4.27
CA PRO A 77 4.59 6.52 -5.46
C PRO A 77 5.99 7.09 -5.15
N PRO A 78 7.03 6.73 -5.91
CA PRO A 78 8.41 7.15 -5.66
C PRO A 78 8.71 8.54 -6.24
N TYR A 79 7.83 9.51 -5.96
CA TYR A 79 7.94 10.89 -6.41
C TYR A 79 7.10 11.82 -5.53
N GLU A 80 7.37 13.11 -5.64
CA GLU A 80 6.64 14.15 -4.92
C GLU A 80 5.18 14.26 -5.37
N SER A 81 4.26 14.47 -4.44
CA SER A 81 2.83 14.64 -4.73
C SER A 81 2.11 15.42 -3.65
N MET A 82 1.14 16.22 -4.06
CA MET A 82 0.22 16.92 -3.16
C MET A 82 -0.71 15.99 -2.37
N TYR A 83 -0.80 14.72 -2.79
CA TYR A 83 -1.62 13.72 -2.12
C TYR A 83 -0.88 12.98 -1.00
N TYR A 84 0.43 13.15 -0.83
CA TYR A 84 1.08 12.66 0.39
C TYR A 84 0.62 13.48 1.60
N SER A 85 0.54 12.84 2.77
CA SER A 85 0.39 13.56 4.04
C SER A 85 1.61 14.46 4.27
N HIS A 86 1.43 15.59 4.97
CA HIS A 86 2.51 16.53 5.30
C HIS A 86 3.63 15.90 6.15
N GLU A 87 3.37 14.73 6.74
CA GLU A 87 4.34 13.96 7.51
C GLU A 87 5.40 13.25 6.64
N TYR A 88 5.14 13.09 5.33
CA TYR A 88 6.06 12.47 4.36
C TYR A 88 6.90 13.54 3.65
N GLU A 89 8.20 13.26 3.46
CA GLU A 89 9.08 14.15 2.68
C GLU A 89 8.66 14.26 1.19
N ASN A 90 7.90 13.30 0.66
CA ASN A 90 7.31 13.36 -0.69
C ASN A 90 6.17 14.39 -0.83
N HIS A 91 5.71 15.01 0.26
CA HIS A 91 4.62 15.98 0.18
C HIS A 91 5.04 17.25 -0.57
N THR A 92 4.14 17.75 -1.43
CA THR A 92 4.26 19.08 -2.05
C THR A 92 2.95 19.86 -1.90
N ASP A 93 3.04 21.18 -1.77
CA ASP A 93 1.85 22.01 -1.63
C ASP A 93 0.97 21.96 -2.90
N PHE A 94 -0.35 21.91 -2.70
CA PHE A 94 -1.30 22.06 -3.81
C PHE A 94 -1.14 23.43 -4.48
N VAL A 95 -0.99 23.42 -5.81
CA VAL A 95 -0.97 24.62 -6.64
C VAL A 95 -2.25 24.67 -7.47
N SER A 96 -3.16 25.58 -7.12
CA SER A 96 -4.40 25.80 -7.87
C SER A 96 -4.12 26.27 -9.31
N GLN A 97 -4.89 25.74 -10.26
CA GLN A 97 -4.83 26.15 -11.68
C GLN A 97 -5.84 27.25 -12.05
N GLY A 98 -6.63 27.75 -11.09
CA GLY A 98 -7.62 28.79 -11.30
C GLY A 98 -8.84 28.67 -10.40
N ASP A 99 -9.84 29.49 -10.66
CA ASP A 99 -11.11 29.48 -9.92
C ASP A 99 -11.80 28.12 -10.09
N GLY A 100 -12.22 27.51 -8.97
CA GLY A 100 -12.90 26.21 -8.94
C GLY A 100 -11.99 25.00 -8.76
N TYR A 101 -10.67 25.14 -8.86
CA TYR A 101 -9.72 24.05 -8.61
C TYR A 101 -9.43 23.89 -7.11
N TYR A 102 -9.72 22.72 -6.57
CA TYR A 102 -9.40 22.31 -5.21
C TYR A 102 -8.74 20.94 -5.20
N ILE A 103 -7.99 20.64 -4.13
CA ILE A 103 -7.40 19.31 -3.95
C ILE A 103 -8.49 18.32 -3.51
N ASN A 104 -8.45 17.10 -4.07
CA ASN A 104 -9.24 16.00 -3.53
C ASN A 104 -8.80 15.72 -2.07
N PRO A 105 -9.74 15.60 -1.11
CA PRO A 105 -9.40 15.51 0.32
C PRO A 105 -8.71 14.21 0.73
N ASN A 106 -8.61 13.22 -0.15
CA ASN A 106 -7.95 11.95 0.13
C ASN A 106 -6.43 12.09 0.10
N THR A 107 -5.76 11.29 0.94
CA THR A 107 -4.29 11.22 0.98
C THR A 107 -3.81 9.82 0.63
N ILE A 108 -2.63 9.74 0.02
CA ILE A 108 -1.88 8.50 -0.16
C ILE A 108 -1.53 7.95 1.22
N SER A 109 -1.80 6.66 1.41
CA SER A 109 -1.38 5.89 2.57
C SER A 109 -0.81 4.56 2.10
N GLU A 110 0.14 4.00 2.84
CA GLU A 110 0.67 2.66 2.55
C GLU A 110 -0.48 1.63 2.51
N GLN A 111 -0.53 0.85 1.44
CA GLN A 111 -1.47 -0.24 1.26
C GLN A 111 -0.79 -1.37 0.48
N SER A 112 -1.02 -2.61 0.89
CA SER A 112 -0.40 -3.75 0.20
C SER A 112 -1.26 -4.19 -0.99
N TYR A 113 -0.70 -4.08 -2.18
CA TYR A 113 -1.33 -4.50 -3.42
C TYR A 113 -0.58 -5.69 -4.02
N SER A 114 -1.31 -6.58 -4.68
CA SER A 114 -0.74 -7.68 -5.44
C SER A 114 -1.55 -7.98 -6.68
N MET A 115 -0.87 -8.32 -7.77
CA MET A 115 -1.49 -8.82 -9.00
C MET A 115 -0.70 -10.01 -9.55
N SER A 116 -1.40 -10.92 -10.21
CA SER A 116 -0.79 -12.06 -10.90
C SER A 116 -0.93 -11.92 -12.41
N ILE A 117 0.17 -12.10 -13.13
CA ILE A 117 0.20 -12.21 -14.58
C ILE A 117 0.42 -13.68 -14.93
N GLN A 118 -0.62 -14.31 -15.48
CA GLN A 118 -0.59 -15.73 -15.84
C GLN A 118 0.37 -15.95 -17.02
N GLU A 119 1.23 -16.97 -16.94
CA GLU A 119 2.20 -17.27 -18.01
C GLU A 119 1.53 -17.82 -19.26
N ALA A 120 0.46 -18.59 -19.09
CA ALA A 120 -0.31 -19.20 -20.16
C ALA A 120 -1.82 -18.94 -19.95
N PRO A 121 -2.30 -17.71 -20.22
CA PRO A 121 -3.71 -17.39 -20.03
C PRO A 121 -4.58 -18.23 -20.97
N VAL A 122 -5.69 -18.74 -20.45
CA VAL A 122 -6.71 -19.45 -21.23
C VAL A 122 -7.92 -18.57 -21.46
N SER A 123 -8.52 -18.68 -22.65
CA SER A 123 -9.74 -17.94 -22.97
C SER A 123 -10.87 -18.32 -22.01
N ARG A 124 -11.57 -17.31 -21.49
CA ARG A 124 -12.83 -17.51 -20.75
C ARG A 124 -14.02 -17.84 -21.65
N ASN A 125 -13.83 -17.84 -22.98
CA ASN A 125 -14.88 -18.05 -23.99
C ASN A 125 -16.08 -17.10 -23.81
N LEU A 126 -15.80 -15.85 -23.48
CA LEU A 126 -16.79 -14.78 -23.32
C LEU A 126 -16.91 -13.97 -24.60
N THR A 127 -18.14 -13.60 -24.96
CA THR A 127 -18.38 -12.55 -25.95
C THR A 127 -18.57 -11.24 -25.21
N ILE A 128 -17.62 -10.32 -25.36
CA ILE A 128 -17.73 -8.98 -24.76
C ILE A 128 -18.79 -8.19 -25.52
N ASN A 129 -19.80 -7.72 -24.79
CA ASN A 129 -20.89 -6.90 -25.29
C ASN A 129 -21.13 -5.74 -24.31
N SER A 130 -22.07 -4.85 -24.63
CA SER A 130 -22.33 -3.67 -23.82
C SER A 130 -22.77 -3.97 -22.39
N SER A 131 -23.37 -5.13 -22.09
CA SER A 131 -23.76 -5.49 -20.73
C SER A 131 -22.60 -6.02 -19.87
N LEU A 132 -21.41 -6.19 -20.44
CA LEU A 132 -20.20 -6.57 -19.69
C LEU A 132 -19.24 -5.40 -19.47
N VAL A 133 -19.55 -4.22 -20.05
CA VAL A 133 -18.79 -2.98 -19.95
C VAL A 133 -19.76 -1.80 -19.81
N ASP A 134 -20.71 -1.93 -18.89
CA ASP A 134 -21.82 -0.99 -18.70
C ASP A 134 -21.50 0.13 -17.70
N GLY A 135 -20.37 0.04 -16.98
CA GLY A 135 -20.00 1.01 -15.96
C GLY A 135 -20.80 0.87 -14.66
N VAL A 136 -21.55 -0.22 -14.49
CA VAL A 136 -22.43 -0.42 -13.33
C VAL A 136 -21.95 -1.60 -12.50
N ILE A 137 -21.55 -1.30 -11.26
CA ILE A 137 -21.00 -2.30 -10.33
C ILE A 137 -22.04 -3.37 -9.98
N GLY A 138 -21.64 -4.64 -10.08
CA GLY A 138 -22.39 -5.79 -9.59
C GLY A 138 -23.43 -6.34 -10.57
N THR A 139 -23.34 -6.00 -11.85
CA THR A 139 -24.29 -6.48 -12.88
C THR A 139 -23.85 -7.80 -13.53
N SER A 140 -22.60 -8.22 -13.33
CA SER A 140 -22.04 -9.41 -13.98
C SER A 140 -21.07 -10.20 -13.09
N ASN A 141 -21.17 -11.53 -13.12
CA ASN A 141 -20.16 -12.42 -12.52
C ASN A 141 -18.80 -12.41 -13.26
N ASN A 142 -18.75 -11.77 -14.43
CA ASN A 142 -17.52 -11.62 -15.22
C ASN A 142 -16.94 -10.22 -15.11
N GLU A 143 -17.49 -9.38 -14.24
CA GLU A 143 -16.98 -8.05 -13.97
C GLU A 143 -15.57 -8.13 -13.37
N TYR A 144 -14.73 -7.18 -13.74
CA TYR A 144 -13.43 -7.03 -13.11
C TYR A 144 -13.64 -6.49 -11.69
N ASP A 145 -12.71 -6.82 -10.78
CA ASP A 145 -12.79 -6.29 -9.42
C ASP A 145 -12.78 -4.75 -9.46
N MET A 146 -13.52 -4.09 -8.58
CA MET A 146 -13.68 -2.62 -8.59
C MET A 146 -12.57 -1.90 -7.81
N SER A 147 -11.34 -2.39 -8.00
CA SER A 147 -10.18 -2.05 -7.19
C SER A 147 -8.97 -1.74 -8.08
N SER A 148 -7.76 -1.93 -7.56
CA SER A 148 -6.53 -1.88 -8.33
C SER A 148 -6.56 -2.88 -9.50
N GLN A 149 -6.35 -2.37 -10.72
CA GLN A 149 -6.28 -3.16 -11.95
C GLN A 149 -4.85 -3.44 -12.39
N GLY A 150 -3.88 -2.69 -11.86
CA GLY A 150 -2.50 -2.83 -12.28
C GLY A 150 -1.51 -2.22 -11.31
N ILE A 151 -0.27 -2.65 -11.47
CA ILE A 151 0.91 -2.10 -10.82
C ILE A 151 1.82 -1.61 -11.94
N ALA A 152 2.11 -0.32 -11.96
CA ALA A 152 3.02 0.29 -12.90
C ALA A 152 4.46 -0.19 -12.66
N LEU A 153 5.34 0.12 -13.62
CA LEU A 153 6.76 -0.26 -13.58
C LEU A 153 7.51 0.30 -12.35
N ASN A 154 6.98 1.32 -11.70
CA ASN A 154 7.53 1.98 -10.52
C ASN A 154 6.68 1.77 -9.26
N GLY A 155 5.82 0.75 -9.23
CA GLY A 155 4.99 0.42 -8.07
C GLY A 155 3.75 1.30 -7.86
N VAL A 156 3.50 2.28 -8.73
CA VAL A 156 2.25 3.07 -8.67
C VAL A 156 1.06 2.20 -9.05
N ILE A 157 -0.01 2.31 -8.28
CA ILE A 157 -1.23 1.54 -8.50
C ILE A 157 -2.09 2.19 -9.58
N LEU A 158 -2.58 1.36 -10.50
CA LEU A 158 -3.54 1.75 -11.52
C LEU A 158 -4.92 1.29 -11.06
N PHE A 159 -5.81 2.24 -10.84
CA PHE A 159 -7.20 1.97 -10.46
C PHE A 159 -8.10 2.01 -11.69
N ASN A 160 -9.23 1.30 -11.62
CA ASN A 160 -10.27 1.45 -12.63
C ASN A 160 -11.03 2.78 -12.39
N PRO A 161 -11.75 3.31 -13.41
CA PRO A 161 -12.47 4.58 -13.28
C PRO A 161 -13.66 4.53 -12.32
N LEU A 162 -14.05 3.34 -11.84
CA LEU A 162 -15.15 3.12 -10.89
C LEU A 162 -14.64 2.84 -9.47
N ALA A 163 -13.33 3.03 -9.22
CA ALA A 163 -12.69 2.71 -7.95
C ALA A 163 -13.05 3.69 -6.83
N GLY A 164 -13.77 4.78 -7.15
CA GLY A 164 -14.53 5.60 -6.20
C GLY A 164 -16.02 5.25 -6.28
N PRO A 165 -16.54 4.30 -5.49
CA PRO A 165 -17.93 3.89 -5.60
C PRO A 165 -18.88 5.05 -5.28
N GLY A 166 -19.73 5.40 -6.23
CA GLY A 166 -20.71 6.48 -6.10
C GLY A 166 -20.21 7.87 -6.51
N ASP A 167 -18.98 7.96 -7.04
CA ASP A 167 -18.46 9.15 -7.69
C ASP A 167 -18.62 9.04 -9.22
N ASP A 168 -18.96 10.14 -9.88
CA ASP A 168 -19.00 10.22 -11.36
C ASP A 168 -17.74 10.94 -11.82
N ILE A 169 -16.89 10.25 -12.56
CA ILE A 169 -15.62 10.82 -13.04
C ILE A 169 -15.83 12.03 -13.96
N GLU A 170 -17.01 12.18 -14.55
CA GLU A 170 -17.36 13.36 -15.36
C GLU A 170 -17.69 14.60 -14.50
N ASP A 171 -17.80 14.45 -13.17
CA ASP A 171 -18.01 15.54 -12.21
C ASP A 171 -16.69 16.08 -11.60
N GLU A 172 -15.52 15.51 -11.95
CA GLU A 172 -14.17 15.98 -11.52
C GLU A 172 -13.59 17.12 -12.38
#